data_AF-A0A8S3XEK2-F1
#
_entry.id   AF-A0A8S3XEK2-F1
#
_cell.length_a   1.000
_cell.length_b   1.000
_cell.length_c   1.000
_cell.angle_alpha   90.00
_cell.angle_beta   90.00
_cell.angle_gamma   90.00
#
_symmetry.space_group_name_H-M   'P 1'
#
loop_
_entity.id
_entity.type
_entity.pdbx_description
1 polymer ?
#
loop_
_entity_poly.entity_id
_entity_poly.type
_entity_poly.pdbx_seq_one_letter_code
_entity_poly.pdbx_strand_id
1 'polypeptide(L)'
;MGCFLASLPIQTDYEALPKPITYGISAQIQTKRNLAIIVPFRDRFEELLEFVPHMFHFLKKQNIPFSIFIIQQKDNNRFNRASLINVGFLYTKKDYDYIAMHDVDLLPLNDNLRYEYPESGPLHISSPQTHPKYHYDTFIGGILLIKKEHFEMVKGMSNNYWGWGLEDDEFYVRLRDAGLTVHRPANINTGIENTFKHVHDRTYRKRDTRKCFNQREVTRRRDRVTGLHDVSYEIENTHSVTIDSLPITVINVRLICNKTATPWCQCSEPVKTKKVK
;
A
#
# COMPACT_ATOMS: atom_id res chain seq x y z
N MET A 1 68.71 -55.44 -55.11
CA MET A 1 68.48 -55.18 -53.68
C MET A 1 67.68 -53.88 -53.56
N GLY A 2 66.45 -53.97 -53.05
CA GLY A 2 65.70 -52.87 -52.43
C GLY A 2 65.36 -51.61 -53.24
N CYS A 3 64.25 -51.65 -53.97
CA CYS A 3 63.41 -50.48 -54.28
C CYS A 3 62.52 -50.19 -53.06
N PHE A 4 62.15 -48.93 -52.78
CA PHE A 4 60.74 -48.46 -52.63
C PHE A 4 60.62 -47.06 -51.98
N LEU A 5 60.08 -46.16 -52.79
CA LEU A 5 59.07 -45.10 -52.58
C LEU A 5 59.19 -44.09 -51.43
N ALA A 6 59.26 -42.82 -51.85
CA ALA A 6 58.98 -41.62 -51.09
C ALA A 6 57.48 -41.46 -50.79
N SER A 7 57.17 -41.06 -49.56
CA SER A 7 55.82 -40.70 -49.10
C SER A 7 55.66 -39.18 -49.02
N LEU A 8 54.59 -38.67 -49.63
CA LEU A 8 54.14 -37.28 -49.54
C LEU A 8 53.33 -37.06 -48.25
N PRO A 9 53.41 -35.88 -47.61
CA PRO A 9 52.63 -35.56 -46.42
C PRO A 9 51.17 -35.22 -46.77
N ILE A 10 50.22 -35.84 -46.07
CA ILE A 10 48.78 -35.59 -46.13
C ILE A 10 48.45 -34.48 -45.12
N GLN A 11 48.00 -33.31 -45.60
CA GLN A 11 47.32 -32.31 -44.78
C GLN A 11 45.90 -32.79 -44.49
N THR A 12 45.55 -32.95 -43.22
CA THR A 12 44.18 -33.20 -42.77
C THR A 12 43.56 -31.88 -42.32
N ASP A 13 42.79 -31.25 -43.20
CA ASP A 13 41.88 -30.15 -42.84
C ASP A 13 40.64 -30.74 -42.18
N TYR A 14 40.56 -30.62 -40.85
CA TYR A 14 39.32 -30.88 -40.12
C TYR A 14 38.49 -29.59 -40.10
N GLU A 15 37.52 -29.48 -41.01
CA GLU A 15 36.49 -28.43 -40.95
C GLU A 15 35.73 -28.52 -39.63
N ALA A 16 35.79 -27.46 -38.83
CA ALA A 16 35.03 -27.34 -37.61
C ALA A 16 33.54 -27.21 -37.92
N LEU A 17 32.72 -28.10 -37.35
CA LEU A 17 31.25 -28.02 -37.38
C LEU A 17 30.77 -26.61 -36.97
N PRO A 18 29.80 -26.01 -37.68
CA PRO A 18 29.29 -24.69 -37.34
C PRO A 18 28.67 -24.71 -35.95
N LYS A 19 29.09 -23.75 -35.11
CA LYS A 19 28.56 -23.59 -33.75
C LYS A 19 27.05 -23.34 -33.82
N PRO A 20 26.25 -23.97 -32.93
CA PRO A 20 24.82 -23.75 -32.92
C PRO A 20 24.51 -22.28 -32.64
N ILE A 21 23.75 -21.67 -33.56
CA ILE A 21 23.25 -20.30 -33.45
C ILE A 21 22.35 -20.25 -32.21
N THR A 22 22.89 -19.71 -31.12
CA THR A 22 22.09 -19.41 -29.92
C THR A 22 21.32 -18.14 -30.24
N TYR A 23 20.06 -18.29 -30.64
CA TYR A 23 19.14 -17.16 -30.64
C TYR A 23 18.98 -16.70 -29.20
N GLY A 24 19.69 -15.62 -28.85
CA GLY A 24 19.48 -14.93 -27.59
C GLY A 24 18.03 -14.45 -27.57
N ILE A 25 17.17 -15.19 -26.87
CA ILE A 25 15.85 -14.71 -26.47
C ILE A 25 16.11 -13.61 -25.44
N SER A 26 16.45 -12.42 -25.93
CA SER A 26 16.24 -11.16 -25.22
C SER A 26 14.75 -10.80 -25.34
N ALA A 27 13.90 -11.68 -24.83
CA ALA A 27 12.60 -11.24 -24.36
C ALA A 27 12.83 -10.93 -22.90
N GLN A 28 13.01 -9.66 -22.56
CA GLN A 28 12.74 -9.22 -21.20
C GLN A 28 11.29 -9.62 -20.92
N ILE A 29 11.09 -10.77 -20.29
CA ILE A 29 9.83 -11.10 -19.64
C ILE A 29 9.73 -10.07 -18.53
N GLN A 30 9.10 -8.93 -18.83
CA GLN A 30 8.74 -7.95 -17.83
C GLN A 30 7.67 -8.63 -16.99
N THR A 31 8.11 -9.33 -15.93
CA THR A 31 7.23 -9.99 -14.99
C THR A 31 6.32 -8.90 -14.42
N LYS A 32 5.04 -8.97 -14.76
CA LYS A 32 4.07 -8.00 -14.23
C LYS A 32 4.09 -8.12 -12.71
N ARG A 33 4.37 -7.00 -12.04
CA ARG A 33 4.44 -6.91 -10.58
C ARG A 33 3.04 -6.95 -9.99
N ASN A 34 2.83 -7.79 -8.99
CA ASN A 34 1.53 -7.99 -8.34
C ASN A 34 1.28 -6.90 -7.29
N LEU A 35 0.15 -6.19 -7.43
CA LEU A 35 -0.30 -5.14 -6.52
C LEU A 35 -1.26 -5.66 -5.45
N ALA A 36 -0.94 -5.47 -4.17
CA ALA A 36 -1.91 -5.62 -3.10
C ALA A 36 -2.54 -4.26 -2.76
N ILE A 37 -3.84 -4.12 -2.96
CA ILE A 37 -4.59 -2.95 -2.53
C ILE A 37 -5.07 -3.22 -1.11
N ILE A 38 -4.45 -2.56 -0.14
CA ILE A 38 -4.72 -2.74 1.28
C ILE A 38 -5.63 -1.61 1.73
N VAL A 39 -6.84 -1.97 2.15
CA VAL A 39 -7.91 -1.04 2.53
C VAL A 39 -8.18 -1.18 4.03
N PRO A 40 -7.70 -0.24 4.88
CA PRO A 40 -8.07 -0.17 6.29
C PRO A 40 -9.58 0.08 6.42
N PHE A 41 -10.28 -0.74 7.20
CA PHE A 41 -11.74 -0.76 7.14
C PHE A 41 -12.43 -0.90 8.50
N ARG A 42 -13.45 -0.08 8.73
CA ARG A 42 -14.48 -0.25 9.78
C ARG A 42 -15.68 0.64 9.45
N ASP A 43 -16.88 0.06 9.46
CA ASP A 43 -18.16 0.77 9.29
C ASP A 43 -18.21 1.70 8.05
N ARG A 44 -17.82 1.16 6.89
CA ARG A 44 -17.81 1.86 5.57
C ARG A 44 -18.40 1.00 4.45
N PHE A 45 -19.45 0.23 4.74
CA PHE A 45 -19.98 -0.76 3.79
C PHE A 45 -20.54 -0.12 2.51
N GLU A 46 -21.22 1.02 2.63
CA GLU A 46 -21.72 1.79 1.47
C GLU A 46 -20.57 2.24 0.57
N GLU A 47 -19.50 2.80 1.15
CA GLU A 47 -18.32 3.19 0.41
C GLU A 47 -17.61 1.99 -0.21
N LEU A 48 -17.60 0.82 0.45
CA LEU A 48 -17.04 -0.41 -0.10
C LEU A 48 -17.79 -0.89 -1.35
N LEU A 49 -19.13 -0.77 -1.36
CA LEU A 49 -19.96 -1.11 -2.51
C LEU A 49 -19.67 -0.21 -3.73
N GLU A 50 -19.29 1.04 -3.52
CA GLU A 50 -18.81 1.91 -4.61
C GLU A 50 -17.35 1.61 -4.99
N PHE A 51 -16.50 1.39 -3.98
CA PHE A 51 -15.06 1.22 -4.13
C PHE A 51 -14.67 0.03 -5.00
N VAL A 52 -15.23 -1.15 -4.71
CA VAL A 52 -14.82 -2.39 -5.38
C VAL A 52 -15.06 -2.34 -6.90
N PRO A 53 -16.30 -2.11 -7.40
CA PRO A 53 -16.52 -2.04 -8.84
C PRO A 53 -15.73 -0.90 -9.50
N HIS A 54 -15.61 0.25 -8.84
CA HIS A 54 -14.82 1.38 -9.36
C HIS A 54 -13.35 1.01 -9.55
N MET A 55 -12.69 0.48 -8.51
CA MET A 55 -11.28 0.15 -8.56
C MET A 55 -10.98 -0.99 -9.51
N PHE A 56 -11.85 -2.00 -9.61
CA PHE A 56 -11.71 -3.06 -10.59
C PHE A 56 -11.77 -2.53 -12.03
N HIS A 57 -12.76 -1.67 -12.32
CA HIS A 57 -12.87 -1.04 -13.64
C HIS A 57 -11.66 -0.16 -13.95
N PHE A 58 -11.26 0.69 -12.99
CA PHE A 58 -10.15 1.63 -13.13
C PHE A 58 -8.82 0.91 -13.41
N LEU A 59 -8.48 -0.11 -12.63
CA LEU A 59 -7.19 -0.82 -12.76
C LEU A 59 -7.15 -1.82 -13.91
N LYS A 60 -8.30 -2.37 -14.32
CA LYS A 60 -8.37 -3.23 -15.52
C LYS A 60 -7.92 -2.48 -16.77
N LYS A 61 -8.23 -1.19 -16.91
CA LYS A 61 -7.74 -0.34 -18.00
C LYS A 61 -6.21 -0.20 -18.01
N GLN A 62 -5.57 -0.34 -16.85
CA GLN A 62 -4.12 -0.19 -16.69
C GLN A 62 -3.36 -1.50 -16.91
N ASN A 63 -4.06 -2.63 -17.04
CA ASN A 63 -3.49 -3.96 -17.27
C ASN A 63 -2.52 -4.43 -16.16
N ILE A 64 -2.77 -3.98 -14.93
CA ILE A 64 -1.99 -4.32 -13.72
C ILE A 64 -2.63 -5.54 -13.05
N PRO A 65 -1.86 -6.58 -12.66
CA PRO A 65 -2.37 -7.64 -11.81
C PRO A 65 -2.49 -7.13 -10.37
N PHE A 66 -3.69 -7.20 -9.81
CA PHE A 66 -3.95 -6.73 -8.45
C PHE A 66 -4.94 -7.64 -7.71
N SER A 67 -5.00 -7.47 -6.39
CA SER A 67 -6.08 -7.99 -5.55
C SER A 67 -6.40 -6.98 -4.45
N ILE A 68 -7.66 -6.99 -4.00
CA ILE A 68 -8.16 -6.07 -2.98
C ILE A 68 -8.33 -6.80 -1.65
N PHE A 69 -7.69 -6.27 -0.61
CA PHE A 69 -7.69 -6.79 0.74
C PHE A 69 -8.33 -5.78 1.69
N ILE A 70 -9.49 -6.14 2.23
CA ILE A 70 -10.21 -5.34 3.21
C ILE A 70 -9.74 -5.76 4.60
N ILE A 71 -8.97 -4.90 5.26
CA ILE A 71 -8.44 -5.16 6.60
C ILE A 71 -9.43 -4.59 7.61
N GLN A 72 -10.39 -5.44 8.00
CA GLN A 72 -11.52 -5.05 8.84
C GLN A 72 -11.15 -5.09 10.32
N GLN A 73 -11.13 -3.93 10.98
CA GLN A 73 -10.81 -3.84 12.40
C GLN A 73 -12.03 -4.19 13.27
N LYS A 74 -11.97 -5.36 13.94
CA LYS A 74 -13.06 -5.96 14.73
C LYS A 74 -12.98 -5.70 16.23
N ASP A 75 -11.84 -5.26 16.76
CA ASP A 75 -11.72 -4.86 18.16
C ASP A 75 -12.51 -3.57 18.47
N ASN A 76 -12.69 -3.29 19.77
CA ASN A 76 -13.40 -2.11 20.27
C ASN A 76 -12.48 -0.91 20.53
N ASN A 77 -11.20 -0.95 20.12
CA ASN A 77 -10.34 0.22 20.23
C ASN A 77 -10.71 1.24 19.14
N ARG A 78 -10.20 2.46 19.24
CA ARG A 78 -10.33 3.46 18.19
C ARG A 78 -9.73 2.94 16.88
N PHE A 79 -10.16 3.49 15.75
CA PHE A 79 -9.66 3.05 14.46
C PHE A 79 -8.16 3.34 14.33
N ASN A 80 -7.36 2.36 13.89
CA ASN A 80 -5.91 2.50 13.72
C ASN A 80 -5.51 2.11 12.29
N ARG A 81 -5.53 3.11 11.41
CA ARG A 81 -5.24 2.96 9.98
C ARG A 81 -3.86 2.35 9.74
N ALA A 82 -2.84 2.86 10.42
CA ALA A 82 -1.44 2.46 10.24
C ALA A 82 -1.19 0.99 10.63
N SER A 83 -1.67 0.56 11.79
CA SER A 83 -1.53 -0.85 12.20
C SER A 83 -2.29 -1.80 11.28
N LEU A 84 -3.46 -1.41 10.76
CA LEU A 84 -4.18 -2.24 9.78
C LEU A 84 -3.40 -2.38 8.47
N ILE A 85 -2.73 -1.33 8.01
CA ILE A 85 -1.81 -1.43 6.86
C ILE A 85 -0.67 -2.40 7.18
N ASN A 86 -0.03 -2.30 8.35
CA ASN A 86 1.03 -3.25 8.74
C ASN A 86 0.53 -4.71 8.70
N VAL A 87 -0.66 -4.97 9.24
CA VAL A 87 -1.28 -6.32 9.21
C VAL A 87 -1.56 -6.77 7.78
N GLY A 88 -2.15 -5.91 6.95
CA GLY A 88 -2.39 -6.22 5.54
C GLY A 88 -1.11 -6.50 4.76
N PHE A 89 -0.03 -5.77 5.07
CA PHE A 89 1.28 -6.03 4.48
C PHE A 89 1.82 -7.40 4.90
N LEU A 90 1.80 -7.73 6.19
CA LEU A 90 2.26 -9.03 6.68
C LEU A 90 1.49 -10.20 6.05
N TYR A 91 0.19 -10.00 5.81
CA TYR A 91 -0.67 -10.99 5.15
C TYR A 91 -0.30 -11.20 3.67
N THR A 92 0.08 -10.13 2.96
CA THR A 92 0.25 -10.15 1.50
C THR A 92 1.71 -10.23 1.02
N LYS A 93 2.70 -9.94 1.88
CA LYS A 93 4.11 -9.77 1.47
C LYS A 93 4.76 -10.96 0.75
N LYS A 94 4.20 -12.17 0.85
CA LYS A 94 4.73 -13.37 0.19
C LYS A 94 4.47 -13.36 -1.32
N ASP A 95 3.28 -12.93 -1.73
CA ASP A 95 2.77 -13.12 -3.10
C ASP A 95 2.70 -11.82 -3.91
N TYR A 96 2.89 -10.67 -3.25
CA TYR A 96 2.78 -9.34 -3.83
C TYR A 96 4.12 -8.58 -3.78
N ASP A 97 4.39 -7.81 -4.84
CA ASP A 97 5.64 -7.07 -5.01
C ASP A 97 5.59 -5.66 -4.41
N TYR A 98 4.39 -5.09 -4.35
CA TYR A 98 4.14 -3.74 -3.86
C TYR A 98 2.70 -3.61 -3.36
N ILE A 99 2.49 -2.61 -2.52
CA ILE A 99 1.19 -2.32 -1.93
C ILE A 99 0.70 -0.95 -2.35
N ALA A 100 -0.63 -0.78 -2.40
CA ALA A 100 -1.29 0.50 -2.34
C ALA A 100 -2.01 0.60 -0.99
N MET A 101 -1.60 1.53 -0.14
CA MET A 101 -2.34 1.91 1.06
C MET A 101 -3.48 2.82 0.61
N HIS A 102 -4.73 2.35 0.70
CA HIS A 102 -5.84 2.97 0.00
C HIS A 102 -7.03 3.22 0.91
N ASP A 103 -7.45 4.49 1.01
CA ASP A 103 -8.69 4.84 1.68
C ASP A 103 -9.90 4.38 0.84
N VAL A 104 -10.89 3.77 1.48
CA VAL A 104 -12.07 3.19 0.81
C VAL A 104 -12.98 4.24 0.18
N ASP A 105 -12.91 5.49 0.67
CA ASP A 105 -13.79 6.59 0.28
C ASP A 105 -13.15 7.55 -0.74
N LEU A 106 -11.95 7.24 -1.26
CA LEU A 106 -11.23 8.09 -2.21
C LEU A 106 -11.04 7.39 -3.56
N LEU A 107 -11.85 7.74 -4.56
CA LEU A 107 -11.89 7.08 -5.86
C LEU A 107 -11.19 7.90 -6.95
N PRO A 108 -10.19 7.36 -7.67
CA PRO A 108 -9.52 8.08 -8.77
C PRO A 108 -10.46 8.24 -9.97
N LEU A 109 -10.57 9.46 -10.51
CA LEU A 109 -11.40 9.76 -11.69
C LEU A 109 -10.56 9.97 -12.96
N ASN A 110 -9.29 10.32 -12.81
CA ASN A 110 -8.38 10.57 -13.92
C ASN A 110 -7.59 9.30 -14.28
N ASP A 111 -7.80 8.77 -15.49
CA ASP A 111 -7.13 7.55 -15.99
C ASP A 111 -5.60 7.71 -16.11
N ASN A 112 -5.07 8.94 -16.04
CA ASN A 112 -3.62 9.22 -15.99
C ASN A 112 -3.00 8.98 -14.60
N LEU A 113 -3.78 8.70 -13.56
CA LEU A 113 -3.26 8.27 -12.26
C LEU A 113 -2.85 6.79 -12.35
N ARG A 114 -1.57 6.56 -12.65
CA ARG A 114 -1.00 5.24 -12.88
C ARG A 114 -0.64 4.56 -11.57
N TYR A 115 -1.18 3.36 -11.33
CA TYR A 115 -0.91 2.53 -10.14
C TYR A 115 0.29 1.59 -10.35
N GLU A 116 1.26 2.03 -11.14
CA GLU A 116 2.38 1.19 -11.58
C GLU A 116 3.36 0.90 -10.44
N TYR A 117 4.22 -0.10 -10.65
CA TYR A 117 5.24 -0.48 -9.68
C TYR A 117 6.16 0.71 -9.37
N PRO A 118 6.30 1.13 -8.09
CA PRO A 118 7.04 2.33 -7.71
C PRO A 118 8.56 2.08 -7.67
N GLU A 119 9.19 1.96 -8.84
CA GLU A 119 10.59 1.58 -9.00
C GLU A 119 11.56 2.50 -8.24
N SER A 120 11.38 3.82 -8.40
CA SER A 120 12.30 4.86 -7.90
C SER A 120 12.09 5.23 -6.42
N GLY A 121 10.93 4.92 -5.85
CA GLY A 121 10.54 5.41 -4.53
C GLY A 121 9.02 5.39 -4.36
N PRO A 122 8.50 5.57 -3.14
CA PRO A 122 7.06 5.60 -2.89
C PRO A 122 6.32 6.58 -3.81
N LEU A 123 5.19 6.16 -4.37
CA LEU A 123 4.37 6.94 -5.31
C LEU A 123 3.07 7.36 -4.63
N HIS A 124 2.95 8.64 -4.29
CA HIS A 124 1.76 9.22 -3.67
C HIS A 124 0.77 9.66 -4.76
N ILE A 125 -0.30 8.88 -4.95
CA ILE A 125 -1.30 9.09 -6.00
C ILE A 125 -2.20 10.28 -5.67
N SER A 126 -2.65 10.39 -4.42
CA SER A 126 -3.55 11.45 -3.96
C SER A 126 -2.81 12.74 -3.59
N SER A 127 -2.03 13.25 -4.54
CA SER A 127 -1.16 14.41 -4.38
C SER A 127 -1.85 15.65 -3.77
N PRO A 128 -1.17 16.50 -2.97
CA PRO A 128 -1.78 17.70 -2.38
C PRO A 128 -2.38 18.68 -3.40
N GLN A 129 -1.81 18.72 -4.61
CA GLN A 129 -2.30 19.56 -5.72
C GLN A 129 -3.66 19.10 -6.28
N THR A 130 -4.02 17.84 -6.04
CA THR A 130 -5.21 17.19 -6.64
C THR A 130 -6.17 16.61 -5.60
N HIS A 131 -5.74 16.44 -4.36
CA HIS A 131 -6.58 15.92 -3.29
C HIS A 131 -7.67 16.97 -2.95
N PRO A 132 -8.94 16.58 -2.78
CA PRO A 132 -10.05 17.51 -2.53
C PRO A 132 -10.04 18.23 -1.16
N LYS A 133 -8.98 18.11 -0.35
CA LYS A 133 -9.01 18.55 1.06
C LYS A 133 -7.67 18.88 1.70
N TYR A 134 -6.63 18.09 1.44
CA TYR A 134 -5.33 18.27 2.10
C TYR A 134 -4.31 18.74 1.07
N HIS A 135 -3.71 19.91 1.32
CA HIS A 135 -2.91 20.64 0.34
C HIS A 135 -1.50 21.00 0.82
N TYR A 136 -1.07 20.45 1.97
CA TYR A 136 0.25 20.74 2.52
C TYR A 136 1.33 19.82 1.91
N ASP A 137 2.56 20.31 1.77
CA ASP A 137 3.60 19.69 0.94
C ASP A 137 4.02 18.28 1.38
N THR A 138 3.98 18.01 2.69
CA THR A 138 4.38 16.72 3.28
C THR A 138 3.24 15.71 3.35
N PHE A 139 2.03 16.05 2.88
CA PHE A 139 0.89 15.15 2.89
C PHE A 139 1.13 13.93 1.99
N ILE A 140 0.91 12.74 2.56
CA ILE A 140 1.02 11.43 1.90
C ILE A 140 -0.12 10.45 2.27
N GLY A 141 -1.23 10.96 2.84
CA GLY A 141 -2.42 10.18 3.18
C GLY A 141 -3.30 9.90 1.95
N GLY A 142 -4.42 9.19 2.13
CA GLY A 142 -5.28 8.78 1.01
C GLY A 142 -4.75 7.54 0.31
N ILE A 143 -3.95 7.72 -0.75
CA ILE A 143 -3.47 6.67 -1.66
C ILE A 143 -1.97 6.79 -1.87
N LEU A 144 -1.20 5.88 -1.27
CA LEU A 144 0.25 5.81 -1.40
C LEU A 144 0.70 4.40 -1.78
N LEU A 145 1.47 4.30 -2.86
CA LEU A 145 2.06 3.06 -3.36
C LEU A 145 3.51 2.94 -2.89
N ILE A 146 3.91 1.75 -2.48
CA ILE A 146 5.28 1.49 -2.02
C ILE A 146 5.66 0.03 -2.28
N LYS A 147 6.88 -0.19 -2.80
CA LYS A 147 7.40 -1.54 -3.03
C LYS A 147 7.73 -2.23 -1.72
N LYS A 148 7.58 -3.56 -1.70
CA LYS A 148 7.74 -4.40 -0.51
C LYS A 148 9.04 -4.10 0.24
N GLU A 149 10.14 -4.00 -0.48
CA GLU A 149 11.47 -3.79 0.07
C GLU A 149 11.58 -2.45 0.80
N HIS A 150 10.93 -1.39 0.26
CA HIS A 150 10.90 -0.08 0.89
C HIS A 150 10.03 -0.07 2.15
N PHE A 151 8.89 -0.76 2.13
CA PHE A 151 8.03 -0.86 3.30
C PHE A 151 8.70 -1.64 4.45
N GLU A 152 9.43 -2.71 4.13
CA GLU A 152 10.24 -3.46 5.10
C GLU A 152 11.42 -2.63 5.62
N MET A 153 12.12 -1.91 4.75
CA MET A 153 13.25 -1.03 5.11
C MET A 153 12.86 0.00 6.16
N VAL A 154 11.68 0.63 6.02
CA VAL A 154 11.18 1.62 6.98
C VAL A 154 10.45 1.02 8.18
N LYS A 155 10.44 -0.33 8.28
CA LYS A 155 9.73 -1.09 9.32
C LYS A 155 8.24 -0.74 9.38
N GLY A 156 7.60 -0.55 8.23
CA GLY A 156 6.20 -0.16 8.09
C GLY A 156 5.83 1.13 8.81
N MET A 157 4.54 1.29 9.12
CA MET A 157 3.98 2.46 9.78
C MET A 157 4.01 2.32 11.32
N SER A 158 3.96 3.41 12.08
CA SER A 158 3.85 3.35 13.54
C SER A 158 2.53 2.74 14.03
N ASN A 159 2.57 2.01 15.13
CA ASN A 159 1.38 1.41 15.76
C ASN A 159 0.68 2.33 16.79
N ASN A 160 1.22 3.53 17.04
CA ASN A 160 0.77 4.40 18.14
C ASN A 160 -0.43 5.31 17.78
N TYR A 161 -0.89 5.27 16.53
CA TYR A 161 -1.89 6.20 15.99
C TYR A 161 -3.32 5.63 16.07
N TRP A 162 -3.91 5.76 17.26
CA TRP A 162 -5.31 5.41 17.50
C TRP A 162 -6.23 6.63 17.37
N GLY A 163 -7.21 6.56 16.45
CA GLY A 163 -8.05 7.69 16.05
C GLY A 163 -7.48 8.42 14.84
N TRP A 164 -8.09 9.55 14.48
CA TRP A 164 -7.76 10.26 13.24
C TRP A 164 -6.50 11.14 13.38
N GLY A 165 -5.58 10.96 12.43
CA GLY A 165 -4.52 11.89 12.01
C GLY A 165 -3.11 11.58 12.54
N LEU A 166 -2.12 12.14 11.82
CA LEU A 166 -0.68 12.15 12.07
C LEU A 166 0.08 10.86 11.72
N GLU A 167 -0.59 9.75 11.40
CA GLU A 167 0.10 8.49 11.09
C GLU A 167 0.78 8.54 9.72
N ASP A 168 0.19 9.26 8.78
CA ASP A 168 0.74 9.55 7.45
C ASP A 168 1.89 10.55 7.54
N ASP A 169 1.76 11.60 8.36
CA ASP A 169 2.82 12.56 8.63
C ASP A 169 4.05 11.89 9.27
N GLU A 170 3.84 10.99 10.22
CA GLU A 170 4.96 10.23 10.82
C GLU A 170 5.60 9.28 9.82
N PHE A 171 4.78 8.61 9.00
CA PHE A 171 5.28 7.75 7.93
C PHE A 171 6.10 8.53 6.91
N TYR A 172 5.73 9.77 6.58
CA TYR A 172 6.54 10.64 5.71
C TYR A 172 7.95 10.84 6.29
N VAL A 173 8.05 11.08 7.60
CA VAL A 173 9.35 11.20 8.27
C VAL A 173 10.12 9.87 8.23
N ARG A 174 9.47 8.71 8.32
CA ARG A 174 10.13 7.40 8.14
C ARG A 174 10.76 7.26 6.75
N LEU A 175 10.04 7.64 5.71
CA LEU A 175 10.53 7.61 4.33
C LEU A 175 11.75 8.53 4.18
N ARG A 176 11.68 9.74 4.73
CA ARG A 176 12.79 10.70 4.70
C ARG A 176 14.03 10.21 5.47
N ASP A 177 13.84 9.65 6.66
CA ASP A 177 14.91 9.05 7.47
C ASP A 177 15.66 7.94 6.70
N ALA A 178 14.94 7.19 5.85
CA ALA A 178 15.51 6.12 5.03
C ALA A 178 16.08 6.61 3.68
N GLY A 179 16.11 7.93 3.43
CA GLY A 179 16.59 8.50 2.17
C GLY A 179 15.64 8.27 0.98
N LEU A 180 14.39 7.87 1.23
CA LEU A 180 13.41 7.63 0.19
C LEU A 180 12.72 8.94 -0.21
N THR A 181 12.62 9.16 -1.53
CA THR A 181 11.89 10.30 -2.09
C THR A 181 10.47 9.89 -2.46
N VAL A 182 9.49 10.68 -2.03
CA VAL A 182 8.09 10.49 -2.43
C VAL A 182 7.89 11.14 -3.80
N HIS A 183 7.49 10.33 -4.77
CA HIS A 183 7.09 10.76 -6.11
C HIS A 183 5.58 10.98 -6.17
N ARG A 184 5.14 11.82 -7.10
CA ARG A 184 3.73 12.13 -7.35
C ARG A 184 3.46 12.11 -8.85
N PRO A 185 2.22 11.77 -9.29
CA PRO A 185 1.86 11.83 -10.70
C PRO A 185 2.14 13.21 -11.30
N ALA A 186 2.89 13.24 -12.40
CA ALA A 186 3.15 14.45 -13.18
C ALA A 186 2.08 14.61 -14.27
N ASN A 187 1.93 15.83 -14.78
CA ASN A 187 1.07 16.15 -15.94
C ASN A 187 -0.41 15.75 -15.76
N ILE A 188 -0.92 15.79 -14.52
CA ILE A 188 -2.36 15.62 -14.25
C ILE A 188 -3.09 16.90 -14.67
N ASN A 189 -4.02 16.77 -15.61
CA ASN A 189 -4.80 17.87 -16.19
C ASN A 189 -6.10 18.18 -15.43
N THR A 190 -6.40 17.44 -14.37
CA THR A 190 -7.52 17.67 -13.44
C THR A 190 -7.03 18.34 -12.15
N GLY A 191 -7.94 18.96 -11.41
CA GLY A 191 -7.66 19.68 -10.16
C GLY A 191 -8.32 19.04 -8.93
N ILE A 192 -8.40 19.81 -7.85
CA ILE A 192 -8.92 19.36 -6.54
C ILE A 192 -10.39 18.93 -6.57
N GLU A 193 -11.17 19.36 -7.56
CA GLU A 193 -12.61 19.09 -7.66
C GLU A 193 -12.96 17.84 -8.46
N ASN A 194 -12.07 17.40 -9.36
CA ASN A 194 -12.38 16.39 -10.37
C ASN A 194 -11.28 15.35 -10.61
N THR A 195 -10.20 15.35 -9.82
CA THR A 195 -9.20 14.26 -9.86
C THR A 195 -9.66 13.04 -9.07
N PHE A 196 -10.36 13.26 -7.95
CA PHE A 196 -10.89 12.21 -7.08
C PHE A 196 -12.35 12.48 -6.71
N LYS A 197 -13.16 11.42 -6.64
CA LYS A 197 -14.44 11.43 -5.92
C LYS A 197 -14.17 11.01 -4.48
N HIS A 198 -14.45 11.90 -3.53
CA HIS A 198 -14.27 11.64 -2.09
C HIS A 198 -15.64 11.48 -1.41
N VAL A 199 -16.04 10.22 -1.18
CA VAL A 199 -17.36 9.83 -0.66
C VAL A 199 -17.37 9.94 0.87
N HIS A 200 -17.31 11.17 1.37
CA HIS A 200 -17.13 11.42 2.78
C HIS A 200 -18.00 12.59 3.28
N ASP A 201 -19.23 12.27 3.69
CA ASP A 201 -20.06 13.21 4.42
C ASP A 201 -19.56 13.34 5.88
N ARG A 202 -19.20 14.55 6.30
CA ARG A 202 -18.61 14.81 7.64
C ARG A 202 -19.62 14.66 8.78
N THR A 203 -20.91 14.75 8.50
CA THR A 203 -21.99 14.59 9.48
C THR A 203 -22.26 13.11 9.74
N TYR A 204 -22.20 12.29 8.69
CA TYR A 204 -22.40 10.85 8.76
C TYR A 204 -21.11 10.10 9.15
N ARG A 205 -19.98 10.40 8.50
CA ARG A 205 -18.65 9.81 8.76
C ARG A 205 -17.77 10.74 9.60
N LYS A 206 -18.12 10.86 10.88
CA LYS A 206 -17.34 11.71 11.82
C LYS A 206 -15.93 11.16 12.02
N ARG A 207 -14.92 12.03 11.84
CA ARG A 207 -13.53 11.74 12.20
C ARG A 207 -13.37 11.71 13.72
N ASP A 208 -12.83 10.63 14.27
CA ASP A 208 -12.48 10.55 15.70
C ASP A 208 -11.22 11.37 16.00
N THR A 209 -11.42 12.67 16.18
CA THR A 209 -10.35 13.64 16.44
C THR A 209 -10.04 13.79 17.94
N ARG A 210 -10.76 13.10 18.83
CA ARG A 210 -10.61 13.17 20.28
C ARG A 210 -9.14 12.96 20.69
N LYS A 211 -8.73 13.64 21.75
CA LYS A 211 -7.40 13.47 22.36
C LYS A 211 -7.62 13.25 23.84
N CYS A 212 -7.07 12.16 24.37
CA CYS A 212 -7.12 11.80 25.78
C CYS A 212 -5.72 11.39 26.25
N PHE A 213 -5.49 11.41 27.57
CA PHE A 213 -4.15 11.22 28.16
C PHE A 213 -3.13 12.20 27.54
N ASN A 214 -1.88 11.76 27.36
CA ASN A 214 -0.81 12.52 26.71
C ASN A 214 -0.74 12.29 25.18
N GLN A 215 -1.82 11.81 24.54
CA GLN A 215 -1.83 11.49 23.10
C GLN A 215 -1.27 12.63 22.24
N ARG A 216 -1.69 13.88 22.52
CA ARG A 216 -1.28 15.05 21.73
C ARG A 216 0.24 15.25 21.73
N GLU A 217 0.90 14.96 22.84
CA GLU A 217 2.35 15.10 22.99
C GLU A 217 3.08 13.95 22.30
N VAL A 218 2.64 12.71 22.56
CA VAL A 218 3.32 11.50 22.07
C VAL A 218 3.22 11.39 20.55
N THR A 219 2.02 11.53 19.97
CA THR A 219 1.80 11.28 18.53
C THR A 219 2.39 12.35 17.61
N ARG A 220 2.92 13.44 18.17
CA ARG A 220 3.65 14.48 17.44
C ARG A 220 5.16 14.23 17.38
N ARG A 221 5.65 13.22 18.11
CA ARG A 221 7.05 12.80 18.09
C ARG A 221 7.23 11.64 17.11
N ARG A 222 8.39 11.59 16.48
CA ARG A 222 8.81 10.47 15.62
C ARG A 222 8.90 9.20 16.46
N ASP A 223 8.19 8.15 16.06
CA ASP A 223 8.16 6.87 16.77
C ASP A 223 9.22 5.91 16.22
N ARG A 224 10.39 5.88 16.86
CA ARG A 224 11.49 4.97 16.46
C ARG A 224 11.38 3.56 17.06
N VAL A 225 10.33 3.29 17.83
CA VAL A 225 10.18 2.04 18.59
C VAL A 225 9.26 1.07 17.85
N THR A 226 8.05 1.49 17.50
CA THR A 226 7.04 0.56 16.97
C THR A 226 7.01 0.51 15.43
N GLY A 227 6.49 -0.57 14.88
CA GLY A 227 6.08 -0.65 13.48
C GLY A 227 5.68 -2.05 13.03
N LEU A 228 6.11 -2.44 11.84
CA LEU A 228 5.77 -3.72 11.21
C LEU A 228 6.19 -4.94 12.03
N HIS A 229 7.35 -4.85 12.68
CA HIS A 229 7.98 -5.96 13.39
C HIS A 229 7.31 -6.32 14.73
N ASP A 230 6.54 -5.40 15.31
CA ASP A 230 5.95 -5.54 16.65
C ASP A 230 4.44 -5.21 16.70
N VAL A 231 3.79 -5.03 15.53
CA VAL A 231 2.34 -4.87 15.48
C VAL A 231 1.67 -6.08 16.14
N SER A 232 0.86 -5.82 17.16
CA SER A 232 0.21 -6.87 17.95
C SER A 232 -1.23 -7.06 17.52
N TYR A 233 -1.57 -8.24 16.99
CA TYR A 233 -2.88 -8.52 16.40
C TYR A 233 -3.21 -10.02 16.38
N GLU A 234 -4.49 -10.32 16.20
CA GLU A 234 -5.02 -11.64 15.87
C GLU A 234 -5.85 -11.53 14.59
N ILE A 235 -5.71 -12.50 13.67
CA ILE A 235 -6.65 -12.67 12.56
C ILE A 235 -7.75 -13.61 13.07
N GLU A 236 -8.96 -13.08 13.23
CA GLU A 236 -10.11 -13.86 13.73
C GLU A 236 -10.62 -14.81 12.66
N ASN A 237 -10.69 -14.34 11.41
CA ASN A 237 -11.06 -15.14 10.25
C ASN A 237 -10.74 -14.38 8.94
N THR A 238 -10.88 -15.10 7.83
CA THR A 238 -10.75 -14.55 6.48
C THR A 238 -11.93 -15.03 5.63
N HIS A 239 -12.50 -14.12 4.85
CA HIS A 239 -13.60 -14.39 3.95
C HIS A 239 -13.24 -14.02 2.51
N SER A 240 -13.46 -14.95 1.59
CA SER A 240 -13.53 -14.63 0.17
C SER A 240 -14.94 -14.12 -0.14
N VAL A 241 -15.05 -12.86 -0.53
CA VAL A 241 -16.33 -12.18 -0.79
C VAL A 241 -16.34 -11.72 -2.24
N THR A 242 -17.52 -11.66 -2.85
CA THR A 242 -17.71 -11.02 -4.15
C THR A 242 -18.66 -9.83 -4.02
N ILE A 243 -18.35 -8.74 -4.71
CA ILE A 243 -19.25 -7.60 -4.92
C ILE A 243 -19.39 -7.46 -6.44
N ASP A 244 -20.59 -7.60 -6.97
CA ASP A 244 -20.85 -7.64 -8.42
C ASP A 244 -19.99 -8.69 -9.17
N SER A 245 -19.84 -9.88 -8.58
CA SER A 245 -18.96 -10.97 -9.06
C SER A 245 -17.45 -10.66 -9.05
N LEU A 246 -17.04 -9.51 -8.49
CA LEU A 246 -15.63 -9.14 -8.37
C LEU A 246 -15.07 -9.63 -7.03
N PRO A 247 -14.01 -10.45 -7.04
CA PRO A 247 -13.50 -11.08 -5.83
C PRO A 247 -12.69 -10.12 -4.97
N ILE A 248 -12.94 -10.13 -3.67
CA ILE A 248 -12.13 -9.45 -2.66
C ILE A 248 -11.85 -10.42 -1.51
N THR A 249 -10.81 -10.14 -0.73
CA THR A 249 -10.52 -10.85 0.52
C THR A 249 -10.77 -9.92 1.70
N VAL A 250 -11.65 -10.33 2.61
CA VAL A 250 -11.90 -9.62 3.87
C VAL A 250 -11.16 -10.33 5.00
N ILE A 251 -10.29 -9.62 5.69
CA ILE A 251 -9.53 -10.13 6.85
C ILE A 251 -10.05 -9.42 8.09
N ASN A 252 -10.68 -10.20 8.98
CA ASN A 252 -11.14 -9.70 10.26
C ASN A 252 -9.98 -9.70 11.26
N VAL A 253 -9.57 -8.51 11.68
CA VAL A 253 -8.39 -8.27 12.50
C VAL A 253 -8.80 -7.69 13.84
N ARG A 254 -8.32 -8.31 14.92
CA ARG A 254 -8.38 -7.77 16.28
C ARG A 254 -7.01 -7.20 16.63
N LEU A 255 -6.89 -5.87 16.69
CA LEU A 255 -5.66 -5.22 17.13
C LEU A 255 -5.58 -5.23 18.67
N ILE A 256 -4.41 -5.58 19.19
CA ILE A 256 -4.15 -5.67 20.62
C ILE A 256 -3.49 -4.35 21.07
N CYS A 257 -4.18 -3.63 21.95
CA CYS A 257 -3.64 -2.39 22.52
C CYS A 257 -2.91 -2.66 23.85
N ASN A 258 -1.65 -2.25 23.94
CA ASN A 258 -0.97 -2.08 25.22
C ASN A 258 -1.42 -0.76 25.86
N LYS A 259 -2.38 -0.84 26.78
CA LYS A 259 -2.96 0.34 27.45
C LYS A 259 -1.97 1.11 28.32
N THR A 260 -0.86 0.52 28.73
CA THR A 260 0.20 1.23 29.45
C THR A 260 1.01 2.12 28.52
N ALA A 261 1.26 1.68 27.28
CA ALA A 261 2.02 2.43 26.28
C ALA A 261 1.16 3.43 25.50
N THR A 262 -0.03 3.01 25.07
CA THR A 262 -0.95 3.82 24.25
C THR A 262 -2.35 3.83 24.86
N PRO A 263 -2.55 4.39 26.07
CA PRO A 263 -3.86 4.40 26.73
C PRO A 263 -4.95 5.07 25.89
N TRP A 264 -4.58 5.98 24.98
CA TRP A 264 -5.52 6.64 24.06
C TRP A 264 -6.09 5.75 22.96
N CYS A 265 -5.74 4.46 22.91
CA CYS A 265 -6.46 3.48 22.09
C CYS A 265 -7.93 3.34 22.50
N GLN A 266 -8.26 3.70 23.75
CA GLN A 266 -9.62 3.81 24.26
C GLN A 266 -9.73 5.11 25.07
N CYS A 267 -10.51 6.08 24.57
CA CYS A 267 -10.86 7.27 25.35
C CYS A 267 -12.22 7.05 26.03
N SER A 268 -12.38 7.54 27.25
CA SER A 268 -13.70 7.61 27.90
C SER A 268 -14.68 8.43 27.05
N GLU A 269 -15.95 8.03 27.05
CA GLU A 269 -17.00 8.81 26.41
C GLU A 269 -17.11 10.19 27.09
N PRO A 270 -17.27 11.29 26.32
CA PRO A 270 -17.44 12.61 26.90
C PRO A 270 -18.70 12.61 27.79
N VAL A 271 -18.56 13.11 29.02
CA VAL A 271 -19.70 13.27 29.92
C VAL A 271 -20.73 14.18 29.25
N LYS A 272 -21.91 13.65 28.94
CA LYS A 272 -23.03 14.44 28.45
C LYS A 272 -23.48 15.36 29.59
N THR A 273 -22.95 16.59 29.65
CA THR A 273 -23.58 17.64 30.46
C THR A 273 -24.99 17.83 29.91
N LYS A 274 -25.99 17.32 30.65
CA LYS A 274 -27.39 17.65 30.39
C LYS A 274 -27.46 19.18 30.44
N LYS A 275 -27.71 19.82 29.30
CA LYS A 275 -28.16 21.21 29.30
C LYS A 275 -29.45 21.22 30.10
N VAL A 276 -29.41 21.78 31.31
CA VAL A 276 -30.62 22.15 32.04
C VAL A 276 -31.32 23.15 31.13
N LYS A 277 -32.48 22.74 30.61
CA LYS A 277 -33.36 23.62 29.83
C LYS A 277 -33.99 24.64 30.76
#